data_AF-A0A7U3YCI4-F1
#
_entry.id   AF-A0A7U3YCI4-F1
#
_cell.length_a   1.000
_cell.length_b   1.000
_cell.length_c   1.000
_cell.angle_alpha   90.00
_cell.angle_beta   90.00
_cell.angle_gamma   90.00
#
_symmetry.space_group_name_H-M   'P 1'
#
loop_
_entity.id
_entity.type
_entity.pdbx_description
1 polymer ?
#
loop_
_entity_poly.entity_id
_entity_poly.type
_entity_poly.pdbx_seq_one_letter_code
_entity_poly.pdbx_strand_id
1 'polypeptide(L)'
;MKKLKLFISILLMLTFFILPVSTTPTSKTTNEVSIPLSNSNPKSISIKMPGKTFEFIKSTSFTHIKAKDKNYYYKIKDKNEILANLRVTIRTIDNGDKFIFTRITNYSKQNIYTDLIIPLSNTTTYNLEKYSDRDKIIRQHDHVFGIDPTSYPIGVLNTYNKNQTVASMMLGKNYISRQLVKRYSKTRASYVREFFEETDNYKIYLNSKTKSTFINLNLKTQSNSIGESWVLISNQPLFKNKNNMDYWMKRSIEEYISTHKWLTADGPYFKLPWSIEPATKMGFGRNLGYMQGDDFVSTYSFTKERFFYNYDY
;
A
#
# COMPACT_ATOMS: atom_id res chain seq x y z
N MET A 1 -0.08 -93.07 -11.04
CA MET A 1 0.31 -92.14 -9.96
C MET A 1 1.55 -91.37 -10.40
N LYS A 2 1.40 -90.17 -10.97
CA LYS A 2 2.50 -89.38 -11.55
C LYS A 2 2.86 -88.21 -10.61
N LYS A 3 4.14 -88.12 -10.26
CA LYS A 3 4.74 -87.02 -9.48
C LYS A 3 4.89 -85.79 -10.36
N LEU A 4 4.36 -84.66 -9.88
CA LEU A 4 4.50 -83.33 -10.47
C LEU A 4 5.79 -82.68 -9.94
N LYS A 5 6.72 -82.31 -10.82
CA LYS A 5 7.91 -81.52 -10.48
C LYS A 5 7.65 -80.04 -10.78
N LEU A 6 7.96 -79.25 -9.77
CA LEU A 6 7.96 -77.80 -9.63
C LEU A 6 9.00 -77.16 -10.58
N PHE A 7 8.62 -76.11 -11.31
CA PHE A 7 9.56 -75.13 -11.88
C PHE A 7 9.00 -73.73 -11.64
N ILE A 8 9.69 -72.97 -10.79
CA ILE A 8 9.41 -71.57 -10.46
C ILE A 8 10.21 -70.71 -11.43
N SER A 9 9.54 -69.86 -12.20
CA SER A 9 10.16 -68.78 -12.96
C SER A 9 9.71 -67.45 -12.37
N ILE A 10 10.62 -66.76 -11.69
CA ILE A 10 10.44 -65.39 -11.16
C ILE A 10 10.76 -64.42 -12.29
N LEU A 11 9.75 -63.70 -12.77
CA LEU A 11 9.93 -62.56 -13.67
C LEU A 11 9.75 -61.27 -12.85
N LEU A 12 10.88 -60.61 -12.56
CA LEU A 12 10.92 -59.33 -11.86
C LEU A 12 10.46 -58.22 -12.83
N MET A 13 9.23 -57.72 -12.66
CA MET A 13 8.76 -56.55 -13.39
C MET A 13 9.17 -55.28 -12.65
N LEU A 14 10.22 -54.60 -13.14
CA LEU A 14 10.64 -53.29 -12.66
C LEU A 14 9.70 -52.23 -13.25
N THR A 15 8.67 -51.83 -12.50
CA THR A 15 7.84 -50.67 -12.84
C THR A 15 8.57 -49.39 -12.42
N PHE A 16 9.16 -48.68 -13.39
CA PHE A 16 9.65 -47.31 -13.20
C PHE A 16 8.45 -46.38 -12.99
N PHE A 17 8.22 -45.97 -11.74
CA PHE A 17 7.39 -44.82 -11.43
C PHE A 17 8.11 -43.55 -11.89
N ILE A 18 7.75 -43.03 -13.05
CA ILE A 18 8.15 -41.68 -13.48
C ILE A 18 7.33 -40.71 -12.64
N LEU A 19 7.93 -40.18 -11.57
CA LEU A 19 7.36 -39.08 -10.82
C LEU A 19 7.23 -37.85 -11.75
N PRO A 20 6.07 -37.15 -11.76
CA PRO A 20 5.96 -35.93 -12.53
C PRO A 20 6.94 -34.90 -11.98
N VAL A 21 7.88 -34.49 -12.82
CA VAL A 21 8.76 -33.36 -12.57
C VAL A 21 7.87 -32.14 -12.38
N SER A 22 7.74 -31.66 -11.14
CA SER A 22 7.10 -30.39 -10.85
C SER A 22 7.96 -29.30 -11.50
N THR A 23 7.54 -28.77 -12.63
CA THR A 23 8.14 -27.58 -13.22
C THR A 23 7.97 -26.44 -12.23
N THR A 24 9.05 -26.07 -11.55
CA THR A 24 9.13 -24.85 -10.74
C THR A 24 8.70 -23.68 -11.65
N PRO A 25 7.77 -22.80 -11.23
CA PRO A 25 7.36 -21.66 -12.06
C PRO A 25 8.59 -20.79 -12.32
N THR A 26 9.01 -20.69 -13.58
CA THR A 26 10.07 -19.78 -13.99
C THR A 26 9.63 -18.36 -13.67
N SER A 27 10.38 -17.68 -12.81
CA SER A 27 10.06 -16.32 -12.39
C SER A 27 10.08 -15.38 -13.61
N LYS A 28 8.92 -14.82 -13.94
CA LYS A 28 8.74 -13.93 -15.10
C LYS A 28 9.27 -12.54 -14.73
N THR A 29 10.35 -12.14 -15.38
CA THR A 29 10.96 -10.81 -15.24
C THR A 29 10.29 -9.81 -16.20
N THR A 30 9.76 -8.69 -15.69
CA THR A 30 9.07 -7.67 -16.51
C THR A 30 9.41 -6.25 -16.07
N ASN A 31 9.33 -5.25 -16.95
CA ASN A 31 9.54 -3.83 -16.60
C ASN A 31 8.28 -3.15 -15.98
N GLU A 32 7.18 -3.90 -15.97
CA GLU A 32 5.88 -3.50 -15.44
C GLU A 32 5.26 -4.71 -14.75
N VAL A 33 4.68 -4.48 -13.56
CA VAL A 33 3.84 -5.48 -12.90
C VAL A 33 2.40 -4.99 -12.87
N SER A 34 1.48 -5.86 -13.25
CA SER A 34 0.04 -5.60 -13.18
C SER A 34 -0.56 -6.43 -12.04
N ILE A 35 -1.26 -5.76 -11.13
CA ILE A 35 -1.88 -6.37 -9.96
C ILE A 35 -3.39 -6.26 -10.10
N PRO A 36 -4.12 -7.38 -10.17
CA PRO A 36 -5.56 -7.36 -10.36
C PRO A 36 -6.27 -6.84 -9.11
N LEU A 37 -7.28 -6.01 -9.32
CA LEU A 37 -8.25 -5.60 -8.32
C LEU A 37 -9.60 -6.22 -8.68
N SER A 38 -9.88 -7.39 -8.11
CA SER A 38 -11.09 -8.16 -8.40
C SER A 38 -12.36 -7.32 -8.15
N ASN A 39 -13.30 -7.37 -9.10
CA ASN A 39 -14.63 -6.75 -9.02
C ASN A 39 -14.61 -5.24 -8.70
N SER A 40 -13.59 -4.50 -9.16
CA SER A 40 -13.53 -3.04 -9.01
C SER A 40 -13.23 -2.32 -10.33
N ASN A 41 -13.45 -1.01 -10.32
CA ASN A 41 -12.85 -0.09 -11.29
C ASN A 41 -11.76 0.71 -10.55
N PRO A 42 -10.47 0.53 -10.89
CA PRO A 42 -9.96 -0.19 -12.04
C PRO A 42 -9.95 -1.71 -11.82
N LYS A 43 -9.84 -2.46 -12.93
CA LYS A 43 -9.68 -3.93 -12.89
C LYS A 43 -8.29 -4.37 -12.42
N SER A 44 -7.30 -3.50 -12.53
CA SER A 44 -5.92 -3.72 -12.11
C SER A 44 -5.22 -2.39 -11.90
N ILE A 45 -4.15 -2.40 -11.10
CA ILE A 45 -3.15 -1.33 -11.07
C ILE A 45 -1.87 -1.82 -11.74
N SER A 46 -1.06 -0.88 -12.21
CA SER A 46 0.26 -1.16 -12.77
C SER A 46 1.34 -0.44 -11.99
N ILE A 47 2.47 -1.09 -11.79
CA ILE A 47 3.68 -0.47 -11.24
C ILE A 47 4.78 -0.56 -12.29
N LYS A 48 5.36 0.58 -12.66
CA LYS A 48 6.37 0.70 -13.72
C LYS A 48 7.65 1.31 -13.21
N MET A 49 8.78 0.77 -13.67
CA MET A 49 10.09 1.35 -13.46
C MET A 49 10.93 1.20 -14.73
N PRO A 50 11.00 2.24 -15.58
CA PRO A 50 11.77 2.18 -16.82
C PRO A 50 13.23 1.77 -16.58
N GLY A 51 13.75 0.85 -17.40
CA GLY A 51 15.13 0.37 -17.32
C GLY A 51 15.43 -0.49 -16.09
N LYS A 52 14.42 -0.97 -15.37
CA LYS A 52 14.54 -1.95 -14.28
C LYS A 52 13.48 -3.02 -14.45
N THR A 53 13.71 -4.16 -13.82
CA THR A 53 12.81 -5.30 -13.91
C THR A 53 12.28 -5.70 -12.54
N PHE A 54 11.08 -6.28 -12.53
CA PHE A 54 10.45 -6.88 -11.38
C PHE A 54 10.51 -8.40 -11.51
N GLU A 55 11.00 -9.07 -10.47
CA GLU A 55 10.97 -10.52 -10.32
C GLU A 55 9.92 -10.87 -9.25
N PHE A 56 8.87 -11.59 -9.62
CA PHE A 56 7.87 -12.05 -8.66
C PHE A 56 8.48 -13.07 -7.70
N ILE A 57 8.24 -12.89 -6.40
CA ILE A 57 8.71 -13.82 -5.36
C ILE A 57 7.56 -14.73 -4.92
N LYS A 58 6.48 -14.11 -4.41
CA LYS A 58 5.33 -14.81 -3.84
C LYS A 58 4.16 -13.86 -3.66
N SER A 59 3.00 -14.47 -3.42
CA SER A 59 1.84 -13.76 -2.87
C SER A 59 1.34 -14.47 -1.61
N THR A 60 0.74 -13.72 -0.70
CA THR A 60 0.14 -14.26 0.54
C THR A 60 -1.18 -13.56 0.81
N SER A 61 -2.04 -14.17 1.61
CA SER A 61 -3.28 -13.55 2.07
C SER A 61 -3.38 -13.58 3.58
N PHE A 62 -4.06 -12.57 4.13
CA PHE A 62 -4.36 -12.47 5.54
C PHE A 62 -5.79 -11.94 5.69
N THR A 63 -6.54 -12.46 6.66
CA THR A 63 -7.93 -12.05 6.92
C THR A 63 -7.99 -11.32 8.24
N HIS A 64 -8.53 -10.10 8.21
CA HIS A 64 -8.92 -9.28 9.35
C HIS A 64 -10.41 -9.44 9.63
N ILE A 65 -10.94 -8.76 10.64
CA ILE A 65 -12.36 -8.87 11.01
C ILE A 65 -13.26 -8.35 9.87
N LYS A 66 -12.97 -7.16 9.33
CA LYS A 66 -13.77 -6.54 8.25
C LYS A 66 -13.01 -6.39 6.93
N ALA A 67 -11.85 -7.01 6.81
CA ALA A 67 -11.00 -6.84 5.63
C ALA A 67 -10.19 -8.09 5.27
N LYS A 68 -9.76 -8.18 4.02
CA LYS A 68 -8.86 -9.23 3.53
C LYS A 68 -7.70 -8.61 2.77
N ASP A 69 -6.48 -8.95 3.18
CA ASP A 69 -5.26 -8.55 2.50
C ASP A 69 -4.84 -9.60 1.49
N LYS A 70 -4.38 -9.13 0.33
CA LYS A 70 -3.55 -9.87 -0.60
C LYS A 70 -2.25 -9.13 -0.82
N ASN A 71 -1.16 -9.72 -0.33
CA ASN A 71 0.19 -9.17 -0.43
C ASN A 71 0.90 -9.79 -1.62
N TYR A 72 1.55 -8.95 -2.44
CA TYR A 72 2.40 -9.34 -3.55
C TYR A 72 3.82 -8.85 -3.28
N TYR A 73 4.81 -9.73 -3.47
CA TYR A 73 6.21 -9.43 -3.21
C TYR A 73 7.03 -9.59 -4.47
N TYR A 74 7.82 -8.57 -4.79
CA TYR A 74 8.71 -8.53 -5.95
C TYR A 74 10.11 -8.08 -5.54
N LYS A 75 11.14 -8.59 -6.21
CA LYS A 75 12.47 -7.95 -6.24
C LYS A 75 12.50 -6.96 -7.40
N ILE A 76 13.06 -5.78 -7.17
CA ILE A 76 13.40 -4.82 -8.22
C ILE A 76 14.88 -5.01 -8.56
N LYS A 77 15.17 -5.24 -9.83
CA LYS A 77 16.52 -5.51 -10.32
C LYS A 77 16.98 -4.53 -11.37
N ASP A 78 18.28 -4.28 -11.36
CA ASP A 78 19.03 -3.77 -12.51
C ASP A 78 19.96 -4.87 -13.02
N LYS A 79 19.66 -5.40 -14.21
CA LYS A 79 20.30 -6.64 -14.71
C LYS A 79 20.18 -7.76 -13.65
N ASN A 80 21.29 -8.18 -13.06
CA ASN A 80 21.35 -9.25 -12.05
C ASN A 80 21.45 -8.73 -10.61
N GLU A 81 21.58 -7.42 -10.40
CA GLU A 81 21.69 -6.82 -9.07
C GLU A 81 20.30 -6.53 -8.49
N ILE A 82 20.06 -6.94 -7.25
CA ILE A 82 18.83 -6.61 -6.52
C ILE A 82 19.00 -5.23 -5.92
N LEU A 83 18.22 -4.26 -6.40
CA LEU A 83 18.24 -2.90 -5.88
C LEU A 83 17.31 -2.72 -4.68
N ALA A 84 16.14 -3.34 -4.75
CA ALA A 84 15.07 -3.12 -3.77
C ALA A 84 14.09 -4.29 -3.72
N ASN A 85 13.28 -4.30 -2.66
CA ASN A 85 12.08 -5.13 -2.55
C ASN A 85 10.84 -4.26 -2.65
N LEU A 86 9.85 -4.69 -3.44
CA LEU A 86 8.53 -4.11 -3.52
C LEU A 86 7.52 -5.03 -2.85
N ARG A 87 6.76 -4.49 -1.89
CA ARG A 87 5.54 -5.10 -1.36
C ARG A 87 4.35 -4.25 -1.80
N VAL A 88 3.37 -4.89 -2.41
CA VAL A 88 2.05 -4.28 -2.67
C VAL A 88 1.01 -5.03 -1.87
N THR A 89 0.22 -4.32 -1.08
CA THR A 89 -0.87 -4.92 -0.31
C THR A 89 -2.19 -4.37 -0.84
N ILE A 90 -3.04 -5.26 -1.31
CA ILE A 90 -4.43 -4.94 -1.65
C ILE A 90 -5.29 -5.39 -0.48
N ARG A 91 -5.78 -4.44 0.32
CA ARG A 91 -6.73 -4.69 1.41
C ARG A 91 -8.13 -4.44 0.90
N THR A 92 -8.95 -5.47 0.81
CA THR A 92 -10.37 -5.36 0.43
C THR A 92 -11.21 -5.32 1.68
N ILE A 93 -11.93 -4.22 1.90
CA ILE A 93 -12.91 -4.05 2.96
C ILE A 93 -14.19 -4.84 2.58
N ASP A 94 -14.95 -5.31 3.56
CA ASP A 94 -16.18 -6.07 3.38
C ASP A 94 -17.25 -5.34 2.53
N ASN A 95 -17.24 -4.01 2.53
CA ASN A 95 -18.09 -3.16 1.66
C ASN A 95 -17.60 -3.07 0.20
N GLY A 96 -16.53 -3.78 -0.15
CA GLY A 96 -15.94 -3.85 -1.49
C GLY A 96 -14.85 -2.81 -1.79
N ASP A 97 -14.67 -1.80 -0.94
CA ASP A 97 -13.64 -0.78 -1.10
C ASP A 97 -12.25 -1.35 -0.86
N LYS A 98 -11.23 -0.68 -1.39
CA LYS A 98 -9.87 -1.22 -1.38
C LYS A 98 -8.85 -0.19 -0.95
N PHE A 99 -7.98 -0.56 -0.02
CA PHE A 99 -6.69 0.11 0.10
C PHE A 99 -5.65 -0.58 -0.77
N ILE A 100 -4.84 0.24 -1.42
CA ILE A 100 -3.64 -0.15 -2.14
C ILE A 100 -2.48 0.46 -1.36
N PHE A 101 -1.66 -0.38 -0.73
CA PHE A 101 -0.43 0.04 -0.06
C PHE A 101 0.78 -0.39 -0.88
N THR A 102 1.73 0.51 -1.06
CA THR A 102 3.03 0.20 -1.66
C THR A 102 4.14 0.46 -0.66
N ARG A 103 5.08 -0.48 -0.52
CA ARG A 103 6.34 -0.31 0.22
C ARG A 103 7.50 -0.74 -0.66
N ILE A 104 8.41 0.18 -0.92
CA ILE A 104 9.70 -0.08 -1.59
C ILE A 104 10.78 0.00 -0.52
N THR A 105 11.50 -1.10 -0.30
CA THR A 105 12.69 -1.12 0.57
C THR A 105 13.93 -1.11 -0.31
N ASN A 106 14.59 0.04 -0.39
CA ASN A 106 15.76 0.26 -1.24
C ASN A 106 17.05 -0.10 -0.48
N TYR A 107 17.82 -1.03 -1.04
CA TYR A 107 19.13 -1.46 -0.51
C TYR A 107 20.29 -0.88 -1.33
N SER A 108 19.99 -0.23 -2.45
CA SER A 108 20.99 0.34 -3.33
C SER A 108 21.49 1.69 -2.83
N LYS A 109 22.62 2.13 -3.40
CA LYS A 109 23.21 3.44 -3.13
C LYS A 109 22.53 4.59 -3.88
N GLN A 110 21.62 4.29 -4.80
CA GLN A 110 20.93 5.25 -5.65
C GLN A 110 19.47 5.44 -5.25
N ASN A 111 18.89 6.59 -5.61
CA ASN A 111 17.47 6.81 -5.45
C ASN A 111 16.68 5.96 -6.46
N ILE A 112 15.51 5.50 -6.04
CA ILE A 112 14.57 4.74 -6.85
C ILE A 112 13.33 5.58 -7.08
N TYR A 113 12.87 5.61 -8.33
CA TYR A 113 11.64 6.25 -8.76
C TYR A 113 10.76 5.20 -9.45
N THR A 114 9.48 5.17 -9.12
CA THR A 114 8.56 4.15 -9.61
C THR A 114 7.17 4.76 -9.77
N ASP A 115 6.48 4.40 -10.84
CA ASP A 115 5.14 4.91 -11.14
C ASP A 115 4.09 3.90 -10.70
N LEU A 116 3.19 4.30 -9.81
CA LEU A 116 1.94 3.57 -9.54
C LEU A 116 0.84 4.16 -10.41
N ILE A 117 0.36 3.36 -11.36
CA ILE A 117 -0.64 3.75 -12.36
C ILE A 117 -1.97 3.07 -12.05
N ILE A 118 -3.02 3.90 -11.91
CA ILE A 118 -4.39 3.48 -11.61
C ILE A 118 -5.28 3.89 -12.79
N PRO A 119 -5.62 2.94 -13.71
CA PRO A 119 -6.39 3.23 -14.92
C PRO A 119 -7.89 3.06 -14.70
N LEU A 120 -8.60 4.16 -14.42
CA LEU A 120 -10.05 4.15 -14.29
C LEU A 120 -10.71 4.17 -15.66
N SER A 121 -11.52 3.15 -15.93
CA SER A 121 -12.29 3.05 -17.18
C SER A 121 -13.64 3.74 -17.04
N ASN A 122 -14.28 4.05 -18.17
CA ASN A 122 -15.62 4.63 -18.24
C ASN A 122 -15.75 5.98 -17.52
N THR A 123 -14.75 6.85 -17.65
CA THR A 123 -14.74 8.20 -17.06
C THR A 123 -14.70 9.26 -18.15
N THR A 124 -15.43 10.36 -17.94
CA THR A 124 -15.49 11.50 -18.86
C THR A 124 -14.98 12.79 -18.21
N THR A 125 -15.03 12.90 -16.90
CA THR A 125 -14.52 14.05 -16.13
C THR A 125 -13.98 13.59 -14.78
N TYR A 126 -13.25 14.46 -14.10
CA TYR A 126 -12.79 14.24 -12.75
C TYR A 126 -12.74 15.55 -11.96
N ASN A 127 -12.79 15.46 -10.63
CA ASN A 127 -12.55 16.56 -9.71
C ASN A 127 -11.60 16.08 -8.61
N LEU A 128 -10.57 16.86 -8.30
CA LEU A 128 -9.63 16.60 -7.21
C LEU A 128 -9.77 17.71 -6.16
N GLU A 129 -10.30 17.35 -5.00
CA GLU A 129 -10.39 18.22 -3.83
C GLU A 129 -9.13 18.07 -3.00
N LYS A 130 -8.23 19.06 -3.03
CA LYS A 130 -6.94 18.99 -2.34
C LYS A 130 -7.02 19.61 -0.96
N TYR A 131 -6.32 18.99 0.00
CA TYR A 131 -6.15 19.57 1.34
C TYR A 131 -5.35 20.89 1.28
N SER A 132 -4.40 20.99 0.35
CA SER A 132 -3.58 22.21 0.14
C SER A 132 -4.38 23.44 -0.22
N ASP A 133 -5.60 23.27 -0.71
CA ASP A 133 -6.45 24.37 -1.17
C ASP A 133 -7.34 24.90 -0.03
N ARG A 134 -7.29 24.27 1.16
CA ARG A 134 -8.11 24.63 2.32
C ARG A 134 -7.36 25.54 3.28
N ASP A 135 -6.22 25.07 3.80
CA ASP A 135 -5.41 25.82 4.76
C ASP A 135 -3.98 25.25 4.86
N LYS A 136 -3.10 25.95 5.58
CA LYS A 136 -1.75 25.52 5.91
C LYS A 136 -1.71 24.96 7.33
N ILE A 137 -0.93 23.91 7.55
CA ILE A 137 -0.67 23.43 8.90
C ILE A 137 0.16 24.45 9.67
N ILE A 138 -0.36 24.90 10.80
CA ILE A 138 0.39 25.66 11.80
C ILE A 138 1.11 24.67 12.71
N ARG A 139 2.43 24.58 12.58
CA ARG A 139 3.24 23.64 13.36
C ARG A 139 3.57 24.22 14.72
N GLN A 140 3.19 23.49 15.76
CA GLN A 140 3.56 23.81 17.13
C GLN A 140 4.69 22.90 17.58
N HIS A 141 5.64 23.46 18.31
CA HIS A 141 6.71 22.68 18.93
C HIS A 141 6.19 22.11 20.25
N ASP A 142 6.15 20.79 20.35
CA ASP A 142 5.86 20.09 21.60
C ASP A 142 7.17 19.76 22.35
N HIS A 143 7.20 19.94 23.66
CA HIS A 143 8.40 19.73 24.49
C HIS A 143 8.82 18.26 24.63
N VAL A 144 7.91 17.31 24.37
CA VAL A 144 8.12 15.86 24.41
C VAL A 144 8.38 15.29 23.01
N PHE A 145 7.57 15.71 22.03
CA PHE A 145 7.58 15.13 20.67
C PHE A 145 8.38 15.95 19.65
N GLY A 146 8.67 17.22 19.96
CA GLY A 146 9.25 18.18 19.03
C GLY A 146 8.22 18.67 18.00
N ILE A 147 8.67 18.90 16.77
CA ILE A 147 7.80 19.22 15.65
C ILE A 147 7.51 17.95 14.86
N ASP A 148 6.23 17.67 14.65
CA ASP A 148 5.82 16.67 13.65
C ASP A 148 5.85 17.31 12.24
N PRO A 149 6.76 16.87 11.34
CA PRO A 149 6.92 17.42 10.00
C PRO A 149 5.85 16.95 9.00
N THR A 150 5.09 15.91 9.32
CA THR A 150 4.16 15.30 8.38
C THR A 150 2.92 16.17 8.22
N SER A 151 2.20 15.96 7.12
CA SER A 151 0.97 16.71 6.84
C SER A 151 -0.19 15.78 6.47
N TYR A 152 -1.15 16.28 5.71
CA TYR A 152 -2.35 15.60 5.28
C TYR A 152 -2.14 14.77 3.99
N PRO A 153 -3.10 13.90 3.63
CA PRO A 153 -3.15 13.24 2.32
C PRO A 153 -3.24 14.26 1.15
N ILE A 154 -2.99 13.84 -0.08
CA ILE A 154 -3.06 14.70 -1.27
C ILE A 154 -4.46 15.29 -1.43
N GLY A 155 -5.50 14.45 -1.37
CA GLY A 155 -6.87 14.88 -1.61
C GLY A 155 -7.83 13.75 -1.95
N VAL A 156 -9.09 14.15 -2.19
CA VAL A 156 -10.16 13.26 -2.65
C VAL A 156 -10.37 13.45 -4.14
N LEU A 157 -10.07 12.42 -4.93
CA LEU A 157 -10.30 12.38 -6.37
C LEU A 157 -11.62 11.67 -6.66
N ASN A 158 -12.56 12.37 -7.26
CA ASN A 158 -13.78 11.79 -7.79
C ASN A 158 -13.72 11.77 -9.33
N THR A 159 -14.09 10.65 -9.94
CA THR A 159 -14.27 10.54 -11.38
C THR A 159 -15.72 10.28 -11.73
N TYR A 160 -16.14 10.79 -12.88
CA TYR A 160 -17.54 10.76 -13.27
C TYR A 160 -17.70 10.28 -14.71
N ASN A 161 -18.84 9.67 -14.98
CA ASN A 161 -19.39 9.51 -16.31
C ASN A 161 -20.71 10.27 -16.34
N LYS A 162 -20.76 11.34 -17.13
CA LYS A 162 -21.85 12.33 -17.04
C LYS A 162 -21.96 12.84 -15.59
N ASN A 163 -23.04 12.52 -14.89
CA ASN A 163 -23.30 12.95 -13.51
C ASN A 163 -23.20 11.82 -12.48
N GLN A 164 -22.78 10.62 -12.88
CA GLN A 164 -22.64 9.47 -11.98
C GLN A 164 -21.19 9.28 -11.58
N THR A 165 -20.93 9.18 -10.28
CA THR A 165 -19.60 8.82 -9.76
C THR A 165 -19.24 7.41 -10.20
N VAL A 166 -18.07 7.29 -10.83
CA VAL A 166 -17.51 6.02 -11.31
C VAL A 166 -16.52 5.46 -10.30
N ALA A 167 -15.71 6.36 -9.72
CA ALA A 167 -14.81 6.03 -8.63
C ALA A 167 -14.57 7.26 -7.74
N SER A 168 -14.28 7.01 -6.48
CA SER A 168 -13.84 7.98 -5.50
C SER A 168 -12.59 7.44 -4.81
N MET A 169 -11.56 8.26 -4.69
CA MET A 169 -10.28 7.86 -4.12
C MET A 169 -9.75 8.89 -3.13
N MET A 170 -9.23 8.43 -2.00
CA MET A 170 -8.37 9.23 -1.13
C MET A 170 -6.92 8.90 -1.47
N LEU A 171 -6.17 9.89 -1.91
CA LEU A 171 -4.79 9.75 -2.35
C LEU A 171 -3.84 10.11 -1.20
N GLY A 172 -3.08 9.13 -0.70
CA GLY A 172 -2.01 9.35 0.26
C GLY A 172 -0.76 9.93 -0.40
N LYS A 173 0.12 10.51 0.42
CA LYS A 173 1.46 10.94 -0.01
C LYS A 173 2.43 9.76 -0.12
N ASN A 174 3.64 10.02 -0.60
CA ASN A 174 4.75 9.10 -0.50
C ASN A 174 5.68 9.51 0.65
N TYR A 175 5.79 8.64 1.67
CA TYR A 175 6.57 8.85 2.89
C TYR A 175 7.90 8.11 2.78
N ILE A 176 9.01 8.81 3.01
CA ILE A 176 10.37 8.28 2.92
C ILE A 176 11.01 8.26 4.30
N SER A 177 11.56 7.11 4.66
CA SER A 177 12.14 6.91 5.99
C SER A 177 13.08 5.72 6.06
N ARG A 178 13.95 5.72 7.05
CA ARG A 178 14.84 4.59 7.37
C ARG A 178 14.32 3.80 8.56
N GLN A 179 14.57 2.50 8.61
CA GLN A 179 14.31 1.72 9.81
C GLN A 179 15.56 1.73 10.70
N LEU A 180 15.41 2.27 11.90
CA LEU A 180 16.42 2.16 12.95
C LEU A 180 16.08 0.93 13.82
N VAL A 181 17.12 0.20 14.23
CA VAL A 181 16.98 -0.99 15.07
C VAL A 181 18.00 -0.90 16.20
N LYS A 182 17.54 -0.98 17.46
CA LYS A 182 18.42 -1.17 18.62
C LYS A 182 18.14 -2.55 19.17
N ARG A 183 19.16 -3.40 19.14
CA ARG A 183 19.07 -4.79 19.58
C ARG A 183 19.63 -4.89 20.99
N TYR A 184 18.81 -5.36 21.93
CA TYR A 184 19.19 -5.54 23.34
C TYR A 184 19.65 -6.97 23.63
N SER A 185 19.14 -7.93 22.86
CA SER A 185 19.53 -9.34 22.92
C SER A 185 19.25 -10.03 21.58
N LYS A 186 19.52 -11.34 21.48
CA LYS A 186 19.20 -12.13 20.28
C LYS A 186 17.71 -12.06 19.89
N THR A 187 16.81 -11.93 20.87
CA THR A 187 15.35 -11.96 20.67
C THR A 187 14.67 -10.61 20.91
N ARG A 188 15.33 -9.66 21.57
CA ARG A 188 14.75 -8.34 21.90
C ARG A 188 15.37 -7.23 21.07
N ALA A 189 14.53 -6.50 20.36
CA ALA A 189 14.91 -5.30 19.64
C ALA A 189 13.77 -4.28 19.64
N SER A 190 14.14 -2.99 19.61
CA SER A 190 13.24 -1.88 19.34
C SER A 190 13.43 -1.40 17.90
N TYR A 191 12.32 -0.95 17.29
CA TYR A 191 12.24 -0.55 15.90
C TYR A 191 11.61 0.83 15.81
N VAL A 192 12.29 1.76 15.16
CA VAL A 192 11.81 3.13 14.94
C VAL A 192 11.92 3.45 13.46
N ARG A 193 10.95 4.19 12.91
CA ARG A 193 11.04 4.76 11.57
C ARG A 193 11.56 6.18 11.69
N GLU A 194 12.76 6.41 11.18
CA GLU A 194 13.29 7.77 11.08
C GLU A 194 12.80 8.40 9.79
N PHE A 195 11.96 9.43 9.92
CA PHE A 195 11.36 10.15 8.82
C PHE A 195 12.36 11.10 8.14
N PHE A 196 12.35 11.14 6.81
CA PHE A 196 13.17 12.05 6.01
C PHE A 196 12.31 13.10 5.32
N GLU A 197 11.35 12.67 4.51
CA GLU A 197 10.48 13.56 3.75
C GLU A 197 9.16 12.86 3.38
N GLU A 198 8.16 13.67 3.03
CA GLU A 198 6.97 13.24 2.34
C GLU A 198 6.86 13.99 1.00
N THR A 199 6.33 13.34 -0.03
CA THR A 199 6.15 13.93 -1.36
C THR A 199 4.74 13.65 -1.89
N ASP A 200 4.21 14.57 -2.69
CA ASP A 200 2.89 14.52 -3.32
C ASP A 200 2.98 14.64 -4.84
N ASN A 201 3.95 13.96 -5.44
CA ASN A 201 4.15 13.95 -6.88
C ASN A 201 3.12 13.04 -7.56
N TYR A 202 2.19 13.63 -8.31
CA TYR A 202 1.21 12.89 -9.10
C TYR A 202 0.90 13.58 -10.43
N LYS A 203 0.37 12.79 -11.37
CA LYS A 203 -0.26 13.28 -12.60
C LYS A 203 -1.60 12.60 -12.79
N ILE A 204 -2.61 13.39 -13.16
CA ILE A 204 -3.92 12.87 -13.55
C ILE A 204 -4.15 13.31 -15.00
N TYR A 205 -4.45 12.36 -15.88
CA TYR A 205 -4.81 12.69 -17.26
C TYR A 205 -6.05 11.93 -17.70
N LEU A 206 -6.91 12.62 -18.45
CA LEU A 206 -8.10 12.08 -19.06
C LEU A 206 -7.81 11.75 -20.53
N ASN A 207 -8.11 10.54 -20.95
CA ASN A 207 -8.10 10.13 -22.34
C ASN A 207 -9.54 10.09 -22.87
N SER A 208 -9.94 11.17 -23.55
CA SER A 208 -11.31 11.32 -24.08
C SER A 208 -11.67 10.26 -25.12
N LYS A 209 -10.69 9.74 -25.89
CA LYS A 209 -10.93 8.70 -26.91
C LYS A 209 -11.33 7.36 -26.29
N THR A 210 -10.67 6.99 -25.19
CA THR A 210 -10.91 5.72 -24.49
C THR A 210 -11.83 5.87 -23.28
N LYS A 211 -12.34 7.08 -23.00
CA LYS A 211 -13.13 7.42 -21.82
C LYS A 211 -12.51 6.86 -20.54
N SER A 212 -11.24 7.18 -20.32
CA SER A 212 -10.46 6.65 -19.21
C SER A 212 -9.64 7.73 -18.53
N THR A 213 -9.56 7.69 -17.21
CA THR A 213 -8.75 8.57 -16.38
C THR A 213 -7.60 7.77 -15.78
N PHE A 214 -6.39 8.26 -15.94
CA PHE A 214 -5.20 7.62 -15.42
C PHE A 214 -4.61 8.48 -14.32
N ILE A 215 -4.37 7.87 -13.18
CA ILE A 215 -3.70 8.48 -12.03
C ILE A 215 -2.32 7.84 -11.95
N ASN A 216 -1.28 8.66 -12.06
CA ASN A 216 0.10 8.24 -11.87
C ASN A 216 0.63 8.88 -10.59
N LEU A 217 0.91 8.07 -9.57
CA LEU A 217 1.62 8.49 -8.36
C LEU A 217 3.11 8.16 -8.53
N ASN A 218 3.95 9.19 -8.51
CA ASN A 218 5.40 9.01 -8.64
C ASN A 218 5.99 8.73 -7.26
N LEU A 219 6.28 7.46 -7.01
CA LEU A 219 6.87 6.98 -5.76
C LEU A 219 8.39 7.18 -5.81
N LYS A 220 8.94 7.78 -4.76
CA LYS A 220 10.36 7.98 -4.55
C LYS A 220 10.82 7.16 -3.35
N THR A 221 12.05 6.67 -3.42
CA THR A 221 12.75 6.12 -2.27
C THR A 221 14.21 6.53 -2.37
N GLN A 222 14.77 7.07 -1.29
CA GLN A 222 16.18 7.45 -1.25
C GLN A 222 17.08 6.22 -1.10
N SER A 223 18.38 6.40 -1.35
CA SER A 223 19.42 5.41 -1.01
C SER A 223 19.24 4.83 0.40
N ASN A 224 19.31 3.50 0.53
CA ASN A 224 19.22 2.79 1.82
C ASN A 224 18.00 3.18 2.69
N SER A 225 16.86 3.46 2.07
CA SER A 225 15.65 3.90 2.75
C SER A 225 14.42 3.10 2.30
N ILE A 226 13.28 3.40 2.90
CA ILE A 226 11.99 2.79 2.60
C ILE A 226 11.03 3.90 2.16
N GLY A 227 10.42 3.74 1.00
CA GLY A 227 9.34 4.59 0.49
C GLY A 227 8.00 3.87 0.63
N GLU A 228 7.01 4.55 1.20
CA GLU A 228 5.66 4.02 1.39
C GLU A 228 4.61 4.96 0.82
N SER A 229 3.52 4.42 0.30
CA SER A 229 2.36 5.20 -0.14
C SER A 229 1.10 4.36 -0.04
N TRP A 230 -0.04 5.03 -0.08
CA TRP A 230 -1.34 4.40 0.04
C TRP A 230 -2.40 5.13 -0.79
N VAL A 231 -3.39 4.36 -1.26
CA VAL A 231 -4.60 4.88 -1.92
C VAL A 231 -5.78 4.10 -1.39
N LEU A 232 -6.84 4.79 -0.97
CA LEU A 232 -8.15 4.20 -0.77
C LEU A 232 -8.98 4.41 -2.03
N ILE A 233 -9.59 3.36 -2.56
CA ILE A 233 -10.46 3.41 -3.72
C ILE A 233 -11.82 2.78 -3.45
N SER A 234 -12.84 3.43 -3.98
CA SER A 234 -14.25 3.09 -3.85
C SER A 234 -14.94 3.28 -5.20
N ASN A 235 -15.85 2.37 -5.57
CA ASN A 235 -16.72 2.55 -6.75
C ASN A 235 -17.93 3.48 -6.45
N GLN A 236 -18.08 3.95 -5.22
CA GLN A 236 -19.08 4.93 -4.80
C GLN A 236 -18.40 6.19 -4.24
N PRO A 237 -19.11 7.30 -4.01
CA PRO A 237 -18.53 8.44 -3.29
C PRO A 237 -17.98 8.03 -1.92
N LEU A 238 -16.73 8.39 -1.62
CA LEU A 238 -16.16 8.24 -0.27
C LEU A 238 -16.89 9.13 0.74
N PHE A 239 -17.31 10.32 0.28
CA PHE A 239 -18.17 11.25 0.99
C PHE A 239 -19.42 11.53 0.12
N LYS A 240 -20.59 11.22 0.65
CA LYS A 240 -21.90 11.56 0.11
C LYS A 240 -22.22 13.03 0.34
N ASN A 241 -21.77 13.61 1.46
CA ASN A 241 -21.98 15.01 1.79
C ASN A 241 -20.67 15.81 1.71
N LYS A 242 -20.68 16.88 0.89
CA LYS A 242 -19.55 17.79 0.72
C LYS A 242 -19.13 18.47 2.04
N ASN A 243 -20.09 18.81 2.90
CA ASN A 243 -19.80 19.44 4.19
C ASN A 243 -19.04 18.50 5.12
N ASN A 244 -19.35 17.19 5.10
CA ASN A 244 -18.62 16.20 5.89
C ASN A 244 -17.17 16.04 5.40
N MET A 245 -16.97 16.07 4.08
CA MET A 245 -15.64 16.06 3.48
C MET A 245 -14.85 17.31 3.88
N ASP A 246 -15.44 18.50 3.74
CA ASP A 246 -14.76 19.75 4.07
C ASP A 246 -14.45 19.87 5.55
N TYR A 247 -15.38 19.45 6.42
CA TYR A 247 -15.15 19.32 7.85
C TYR A 247 -13.95 18.42 8.14
N TRP A 248 -13.93 17.22 7.56
CA TRP A 248 -12.84 16.27 7.78
C TRP A 248 -11.49 16.80 7.27
N MET A 249 -11.50 17.46 6.10
CA MET A 249 -10.30 18.04 5.53
C MET A 249 -9.72 19.13 6.43
N LYS A 250 -10.59 20.01 6.94
CA LYS A 250 -10.22 21.05 7.89
C LYS A 250 -9.68 20.46 9.21
N ARG A 251 -10.42 19.53 9.82
CA ARG A 251 -9.98 18.85 11.05
C ARG A 251 -8.63 18.17 10.87
N SER A 252 -8.37 17.54 9.72
CA SER A 252 -7.08 16.88 9.47
C SER A 252 -5.90 17.84 9.38
N ILE A 253 -6.15 19.12 9.05
CA ILE A 253 -5.13 20.17 9.05
C ILE A 253 -4.93 20.70 10.47
N GLU A 254 -6.01 21.02 11.17
CA GLU A 254 -5.98 21.58 12.53
C GLU A 254 -5.44 20.58 13.55
N GLU A 255 -5.82 19.31 13.43
CA GLU A 255 -5.44 18.21 14.32
C GLU A 255 -4.46 17.25 13.64
N TYR A 256 -3.53 17.79 12.84
CA TYR A 256 -2.64 16.98 12.01
C TYR A 256 -1.82 15.94 12.81
N ILE A 257 -1.57 16.13 14.11
CA ILE A 257 -0.80 15.22 14.96
C ILE A 257 -1.55 13.90 15.20
N SER A 258 -2.88 13.92 15.36
CA SER A 258 -3.70 12.75 15.68
C SER A 258 -4.23 12.03 14.45
N THR A 259 -4.22 12.66 13.26
CA THR A 259 -4.79 12.06 12.05
C THR A 259 -3.91 10.99 11.41
N HIS A 260 -4.56 9.97 10.83
CA HIS A 260 -3.93 8.80 10.19
C HIS A 260 -3.35 9.14 8.80
N LYS A 261 -2.41 10.07 8.74
CA LYS A 261 -1.77 10.55 7.51
C LYS A 261 -0.78 9.55 6.91
N TRP A 262 0.21 9.11 7.68
CA TRP A 262 1.19 8.10 7.26
C TRP A 262 0.64 6.70 7.51
N LEU A 263 -0.34 6.33 6.69
CA LEU A 263 -0.96 5.02 6.73
C LEU A 263 -0.12 3.99 5.96
N THR A 264 0.05 2.80 6.55
CA THR A 264 0.68 1.66 5.89
C THR A 264 -0.19 0.42 6.04
N ALA A 265 0.10 -0.64 5.26
CA ALA A 265 -0.62 -1.91 5.40
C ALA A 265 -0.56 -2.48 6.82
N ASP A 266 0.49 -2.16 7.57
CA ASP A 266 0.71 -2.69 8.92
C ASP A 266 0.19 -1.73 10.02
N GLY A 267 -0.48 -0.63 9.64
CA GLY A 267 -1.01 0.40 10.54
C GLY A 267 -0.40 1.79 10.32
N PRO A 268 -1.00 2.84 10.92
CA PRO A 268 -0.52 4.21 10.83
C PRO A 268 0.74 4.45 11.68
N TYR A 269 1.60 5.36 11.22
CA TYR A 269 2.75 5.86 11.96
C TYR A 269 2.48 7.26 12.53
N PHE A 270 2.90 7.47 13.77
CA PHE A 270 2.81 8.74 14.49
C PHE A 270 4.17 9.17 14.99
N LYS A 271 4.33 10.49 15.18
CA LYS A 271 5.52 11.05 15.81
C LYS A 271 5.67 10.48 17.22
N LEU A 272 6.88 10.05 17.55
CA LEU A 272 7.20 9.56 18.89
C LEU A 272 7.99 10.61 19.70
N PRO A 273 8.00 10.50 21.04
CA PRO A 273 8.83 11.32 21.91
C PRO A 273 10.31 11.26 21.54
N TRP A 274 11.12 12.24 21.93
CA TRP A 274 12.58 12.15 21.72
C TRP A 274 13.28 11.12 22.60
N SER A 275 12.65 10.71 23.70
CA SER A 275 13.15 9.69 24.63
C SER A 275 13.02 8.24 24.12
N ILE A 276 12.61 8.04 22.86
CA ILE A 276 12.53 6.71 22.25
C ILE A 276 13.90 6.08 22.04
N GLU A 277 13.88 4.76 21.85
CA GLU A 277 15.05 4.00 21.44
C GLU A 277 14.74 3.16 20.19
N PRO A 278 15.58 3.17 19.13
CA PRO A 278 16.73 4.05 18.91
C PRO A 278 16.38 5.54 18.94
N ALA A 279 17.24 6.34 19.56
CA ALA A 279 17.03 7.79 19.70
C ALA A 279 17.15 8.50 18.35
N THR A 280 16.15 9.30 18.00
CA THR A 280 16.18 10.23 16.87
C THR A 280 15.11 11.30 17.07
N LYS A 281 15.40 12.54 16.65
CA LYS A 281 14.42 13.63 16.70
C LYS A 281 13.27 13.41 15.71
N MET A 282 13.50 12.65 14.65
CA MET A 282 12.55 12.37 13.57
C MET A 282 11.96 10.95 13.67
N GLY A 283 11.86 10.43 14.89
CA GLY A 283 11.32 9.10 15.14
C GLY A 283 9.80 9.03 15.04
N PHE A 284 9.34 8.01 14.32
CA PHE A 284 7.96 7.62 14.14
C PHE A 284 7.79 6.14 14.48
N GLY A 285 6.61 5.79 15.00
CA GLY A 285 6.24 4.43 15.34
C GLY A 285 4.73 4.26 15.43
N ARG A 286 4.31 3.07 15.83
CA ARG A 286 2.91 2.77 16.06
C ARG A 286 2.60 3.06 17.51
N ASN A 287 1.59 3.89 17.74
CA ASN A 287 1.12 4.24 19.07
C ASN A 287 -0.31 3.70 19.23
N LEU A 288 -0.49 2.75 20.15
CA LEU A 288 -1.78 2.10 20.39
C LEU A 288 -2.88 3.09 20.76
N GLY A 289 -2.56 4.18 21.48
CA GLY A 289 -3.54 5.20 21.86
C GLY A 289 -4.13 5.95 20.67
N TYR A 290 -3.31 6.28 19.67
CA TYR A 290 -3.79 6.92 18.43
C TYR A 290 -4.31 5.92 17.39
N MET A 291 -4.09 4.62 17.61
CA MET A 291 -4.65 3.54 16.79
C MET A 291 -6.05 3.12 17.26
N GLN A 292 -6.49 3.54 18.45
CA GLN A 292 -7.89 3.36 18.87
C GLN A 292 -8.77 4.21 17.95
N GLY A 293 -9.53 3.54 17.08
CA GLY A 293 -10.32 4.14 16.00
C GLY A 293 -11.53 4.95 16.46
N ASP A 294 -11.55 5.44 17.70
CA ASP A 294 -12.70 6.10 18.32
C ASP A 294 -13.18 7.29 17.47
N ASP A 295 -12.27 8.06 16.87
CA ASP A 295 -12.60 9.17 15.99
C ASP A 295 -13.30 8.71 14.70
N PHE A 296 -12.82 7.64 14.06
CA PHE A 296 -13.42 7.11 12.83
C PHE A 296 -14.76 6.42 13.10
N VAL A 297 -14.86 5.64 14.18
CA VAL A 297 -16.08 4.96 14.59
C VAL A 297 -17.16 5.97 15.00
N SER A 298 -16.81 6.93 15.85
CA SER A 298 -17.73 7.98 16.28
C SER A 298 -18.18 8.83 15.09
N THR A 299 -17.26 9.28 14.24
CA THR A 299 -17.61 10.10 13.06
C THR A 299 -18.46 9.30 12.07
N TYR A 300 -18.17 8.02 11.85
CA TYR A 300 -19.02 7.16 11.02
C TYR A 300 -20.44 7.03 11.59
N SER A 301 -20.57 6.91 12.91
CA SER A 301 -21.88 6.75 13.57
C SER A 301 -22.84 7.90 13.23
N PHE A 302 -22.33 9.13 13.08
CA PHE A 302 -23.12 10.32 12.74
C PHE A 302 -23.21 10.58 11.23
N THR A 303 -22.10 10.45 10.51
CA THR A 303 -22.03 10.90 9.11
C THR A 303 -22.41 9.81 8.11
N LYS A 304 -22.25 8.54 8.49
CA LYS A 304 -22.44 7.35 7.63
C LYS A 304 -21.65 7.39 6.32
N GLU A 305 -20.54 8.13 6.29
CA GLU A 305 -19.68 8.22 5.11
C GLU A 305 -18.85 6.96 4.93
N ARG A 306 -18.68 6.52 3.67
CA ARG A 306 -17.88 5.32 3.36
C ARG A 306 -16.43 5.52 3.77
N PHE A 307 -15.92 6.74 3.66
CA PHE A 307 -14.57 7.09 4.11
C PHE A 307 -14.31 6.64 5.54
N PHE A 308 -15.16 6.99 6.50
CA PHE A 308 -14.92 6.65 7.92
C PHE A 308 -15.09 5.17 8.20
N TYR A 309 -16.06 4.51 7.56
CA TYR A 309 -16.23 3.06 7.64
C TYR A 309 -14.96 2.32 7.22
N ASN A 310 -14.31 2.79 6.15
CA ASN A 310 -13.12 2.15 5.60
C ASN A 310 -11.89 2.26 6.52
N TYR A 311 -11.89 3.09 7.56
CA TYR A 311 -10.77 3.18 8.51
C TYR A 311 -10.99 2.36 9.78
N ASP A 312 -12.16 1.70 9.90
CA ASP A 312 -12.56 0.84 11.02
C ASP A 312 -12.62 -0.64 10.55
N TYR A 313 -11.46 -1.32 10.44
CA TYR A 313 -11.37 -2.73 9.99
C TYR A 313 -10.43 -3.63 10.79
#